data_AF-X1P917-F1
#
_entry.id   AF-X1P917-F1
#
_cell.length_a   1.000
_cell.length_b   1.000
_cell.length_c   1.000
_cell.angle_alpha   90.00
_cell.angle_beta   90.00
_cell.angle_gamma   90.00
#
_symmetry.space_group_name_H-M   'P 1'
#
loop_
_entity.id
_entity.type
_entity.pdbx_description
1 polymer ?
#
loop_
_entity_poly.entity_id
_entity_poly.type
_entity_poly.pdbx_seq_one_letter_code
_entity_poly.pdbx_strand_id
1 'polypeptide(L)'
;INKAGNTGPICHSASGKKPAGNTLPNEGPGQDKDAGTSENIKGSISGMLISGGFDHGGKLPVKNILAGIKELKSKYPFLTIYIHTGFLDAKEAAALKSSGVDAVLVNLIGSLKAIREVYNLEDRTYSDYLDTIKVLKDQGLKVSPHIIIGLEDGKLSCEFKTVKDALALGVDSLVFVILKKASKTVDFTSSKVPDDDIIRLVKYARGLSGDIPLSFGCARPSGKNRHPLEIELIKAGIDSIAFPSERTIRFAV
;
A
#
# COMPACT_ATOMS: atom_id res chain seq x y z
N ILE A 1 -23.44 28.64 24.19
CA ILE A 1 -23.73 27.42 23.41
C ILE A 1 -22.39 26.85 22.99
N ASN A 2 -21.88 25.88 23.76
CA ASN A 2 -20.50 25.39 23.68
C ASN A 2 -20.28 24.49 22.47
N LYS A 3 -19.20 24.76 21.73
CA LYS A 3 -18.59 23.87 20.74
C LYS A 3 -17.84 22.75 21.48
N ALA A 4 -18.20 21.50 21.23
CA ALA A 4 -17.39 20.35 21.61
C ALA A 4 -16.43 20.03 20.44
N GLY A 5 -15.14 20.27 20.66
CA GLY A 5 -14.07 19.85 19.77
C GLY A 5 -13.87 18.34 19.87
N ASN A 6 -13.87 17.68 18.71
CA ASN A 6 -13.58 16.27 18.59
C ASN A 6 -12.06 16.09 18.43
N THR A 7 -11.33 16.01 19.53
CA THR A 7 -9.90 15.64 19.54
C THR A 7 -9.79 14.11 19.57
N GLY A 8 -9.68 13.50 18.40
CA GLY A 8 -9.24 12.09 18.31
C GLY A 8 -7.80 11.93 18.82
N PRO A 9 -7.38 10.71 19.20
CA PRO A 9 -6.05 10.50 19.77
C PRO A 9 -4.99 10.81 18.72
N ILE A 10 -4.11 11.76 19.03
CA ILE A 10 -2.92 12.07 18.28
C ILE A 10 -1.92 10.94 18.55
N CYS A 11 -1.42 10.27 17.52
CA CYS A 11 -0.34 9.29 17.66
C CYS A 11 0.88 10.01 18.27
N HIS A 12 1.19 9.72 19.53
CA HIS A 12 2.23 10.40 20.28
C HIS A 12 3.63 10.11 19.73
N SER A 13 4.45 11.14 19.66
CA SER A 13 5.89 11.05 19.42
C SER A 13 6.59 10.43 20.63
N ALA A 14 7.08 9.19 20.51
CA ALA A 14 8.02 8.64 21.47
C ALA A 14 9.42 9.20 21.18
N SER A 15 10.03 9.83 22.18
CA SER A 15 11.40 10.31 22.14
C SER A 15 12.39 9.14 22.03
N GLY A 16 12.92 8.93 20.82
CA GLY A 16 13.95 7.94 20.53
C GLY A 16 14.98 8.53 19.58
N LYS A 17 16.25 8.26 19.85
CA LYS A 17 17.44 8.75 19.13
C LYS A 17 17.23 8.79 17.60
N LYS A 18 17.64 9.90 16.97
CA LYS A 18 17.73 10.05 15.51
C LYS A 18 18.49 8.84 14.91
N PRO A 19 17.92 8.08 13.97
CA PRO A 19 18.71 7.18 13.14
C PRO A 19 19.64 8.02 12.27
N ALA A 20 20.86 7.54 12.08
CA ALA A 20 21.85 8.17 11.21
C ALA A 20 21.28 8.31 9.79
N GLY A 21 21.53 9.46 9.15
CA GLY A 21 20.98 9.82 7.84
C GLY A 21 21.39 8.84 6.75
N ASN A 22 20.51 7.89 6.46
CA ASN A 22 20.56 7.01 5.31
C ASN A 22 19.15 6.93 4.75
N THR A 23 18.87 7.77 3.76
CA THR A 23 17.62 7.84 3.01
C THR A 23 17.32 6.49 2.36
N LEU A 24 16.09 6.00 2.51
CA LEU A 24 15.56 5.04 1.55
C LEU A 24 15.35 5.83 0.25
N PRO A 25 15.97 5.45 -0.88
CA PRO A 25 15.48 5.94 -2.17
C PRO A 25 13.98 5.61 -2.24
N ASN A 26 13.22 6.49 -2.91
CA ASN A 26 11.75 6.46 -3.04
C ASN A 26 11.28 5.27 -3.91
N GLU A 27 11.75 4.06 -3.57
CA GLU A 27 11.31 2.79 -4.08
C GLU A 27 10.13 2.39 -3.20
N GLY A 28 8.91 2.67 -3.68
CA GLY A 28 7.71 2.19 -3.03
C GLY A 28 7.80 0.67 -2.74
N PRO A 29 7.08 0.17 -1.72
CA PRO A 29 7.06 -1.26 -1.39
C PRO A 29 6.41 -2.04 -2.54
N GLY A 30 7.22 -2.43 -3.53
CA GLY A 30 6.72 -3.03 -4.76
C GLY A 30 7.66 -2.98 -5.97
N GLN A 31 8.83 -2.31 -5.89
CA GLN A 31 9.81 -2.42 -6.97
C GLN A 31 10.42 -3.83 -6.99
N ASP A 32 9.94 -4.64 -7.93
CA ASP A 32 10.58 -5.89 -8.29
C ASP A 32 11.90 -5.57 -9.00
N LYS A 33 13.03 -6.00 -8.41
CA LYS A 33 14.35 -5.86 -9.05
C LYS A 33 14.52 -6.81 -10.22
N ASP A 34 13.56 -7.71 -10.41
CA ASP A 34 13.41 -8.61 -11.55
C ASP A 34 12.36 -8.11 -12.57
N ALA A 35 12.04 -6.81 -12.58
CA ALA A 35 11.35 -6.18 -13.71
C ALA A 35 12.27 -6.12 -14.95
N GLY A 36 12.80 -7.27 -15.35
CA GLY A 36 13.33 -7.47 -16.69
C GLY A 36 12.19 -7.23 -17.67
N THR A 37 12.47 -6.40 -18.68
CA THR A 37 11.74 -6.44 -19.96
C THR A 37 11.81 -7.88 -20.48
N SER A 38 10.86 -8.71 -20.09
CA SER A 38 10.77 -10.07 -20.59
C SER A 38 10.00 -10.01 -21.91
N GLU A 39 10.74 -10.13 -23.02
CA GLU A 39 10.20 -10.36 -24.37
C GLU A 39 9.48 -11.73 -24.51
N ASN A 40 9.10 -12.36 -23.39
CA ASN A 40 8.56 -13.71 -23.31
C ASN A 40 7.27 -13.73 -22.50
N ILE A 41 6.29 -12.92 -22.90
CA ILE A 41 4.92 -13.08 -22.40
C ILE A 41 4.34 -14.35 -23.03
N LYS A 42 4.46 -15.49 -22.34
CA LYS A 42 3.77 -16.74 -22.69
C LYS A 42 2.40 -16.75 -22.01
N GLY A 43 1.33 -16.63 -22.81
CA GLY A 43 -0.07 -16.68 -22.34
C GLY A 43 -0.83 -15.37 -22.56
N SER A 44 -2.13 -15.39 -22.29
CA SER A 44 -3.00 -14.21 -22.38
C SER A 44 -2.82 -13.30 -21.16
N ILE A 45 -2.42 -12.04 -21.38
CA ILE A 45 -2.33 -11.02 -20.33
C ILE A 45 -3.75 -10.58 -19.95
N SER A 46 -4.11 -10.73 -18.67
CA SER A 46 -5.42 -10.28 -18.16
C SER A 46 -5.34 -8.89 -17.52
N GLY A 47 -4.16 -8.46 -17.10
CA GLY A 47 -3.96 -7.15 -16.50
C GLY A 47 -2.49 -6.76 -16.35
N MET A 48 -2.27 -5.51 -15.93
CA MET A 48 -0.96 -4.95 -15.64
C MET A 48 -1.02 -3.99 -14.45
N LEU A 49 0.10 -3.89 -13.73
CA LEU A 49 0.33 -2.90 -12.69
C LEU A 49 1.38 -1.90 -13.19
N ILE A 50 1.05 -0.62 -13.17
CA ILE A 50 1.96 0.48 -13.47
C ILE A 50 2.48 1.06 -12.16
N SER A 51 3.79 1.04 -11.97
CA SER A 51 4.48 1.63 -10.82
C SER A 51 5.78 2.28 -11.25
N GLY A 52 6.32 3.20 -10.45
CA GLY A 52 7.58 3.88 -10.75
C GLY A 52 8.11 4.63 -9.54
N GLY A 53 9.17 5.43 -9.75
CA GLY A 53 9.69 6.32 -8.73
C GLY A 53 8.77 7.53 -8.50
N PHE A 54 8.72 8.00 -7.27
CA PHE A 54 7.99 9.21 -6.92
C PHE A 54 8.91 10.44 -6.89
N ASP A 55 8.35 11.59 -7.22
CA ASP A 55 9.01 12.88 -7.06
C ASP A 55 9.16 13.26 -5.57
N HIS A 56 9.73 14.44 -5.31
CA HIS A 56 9.97 14.94 -3.94
C HIS A 56 8.66 15.25 -3.20
N GLY A 57 7.55 15.41 -3.93
CA GLY A 57 6.21 15.59 -3.37
C GLY A 57 5.49 14.27 -3.08
N GLY A 58 6.13 13.13 -3.33
CA GLY A 58 5.57 11.80 -3.16
C GLY A 58 4.57 11.41 -4.26
N LYS A 59 4.71 11.96 -5.47
CA LYS A 59 3.82 11.70 -6.60
C LYS A 59 4.50 10.92 -7.71
N LEU A 60 3.76 10.00 -8.34
CA LEU A 60 4.14 9.45 -9.64
C LEU A 60 3.86 10.52 -10.73
N PRO A 61 4.78 10.79 -11.67
CA PRO A 61 4.58 11.76 -12.74
C PRO A 61 3.63 11.21 -13.83
N VAL A 62 2.35 11.00 -13.47
CA VAL A 62 1.35 10.29 -14.28
C VAL A 62 1.09 10.96 -15.63
N LYS A 63 1.26 12.29 -15.74
CA LYS A 63 1.00 13.05 -16.97
C LYS A 63 1.72 12.48 -18.20
N ASN A 64 2.93 11.94 -18.00
CA ASN A 64 3.76 11.42 -19.08
C ASN A 64 3.27 10.08 -19.64
N ILE A 65 2.40 9.36 -18.91
CA ILE A 65 1.96 8.00 -19.25
C ILE A 65 0.45 7.91 -19.56
N LEU A 66 -0.34 8.95 -19.28
CA LEU A 66 -1.80 8.94 -19.47
C LEU A 66 -2.21 8.60 -20.91
N ALA A 67 -1.52 9.15 -21.91
CA ALA A 67 -1.82 8.89 -23.32
C ALA A 67 -1.61 7.42 -23.68
N GLY A 68 -0.51 6.83 -23.21
CA GLY A 68 -0.20 5.41 -23.42
C GLY A 68 -1.21 4.49 -22.72
N ILE A 69 -1.63 4.83 -21.50
CA ILE A 69 -2.70 4.07 -20.79
C ILE A 69 -3.99 4.09 -21.61
N LYS A 70 -4.38 5.26 -22.13
CA LYS A 70 -5.60 5.42 -22.94
C LYS A 70 -5.53 4.62 -24.24
N GLU A 71 -4.38 4.65 -24.92
CA GLU A 71 -4.14 3.85 -26.12
C GLU A 71 -4.24 2.36 -25.83
N LEU A 72 -3.56 1.89 -24.77
CA LEU A 72 -3.60 0.48 -24.34
C LEU A 72 -5.01 0.04 -24.01
N LYS A 73 -5.77 0.83 -23.24
CA LYS A 73 -7.15 0.47 -22.88
C LYS A 73 -8.08 0.46 -24.09
N SER A 74 -7.90 1.38 -25.03
CA SER A 74 -8.67 1.41 -26.29
C SER A 74 -8.41 0.16 -27.14
N LYS A 75 -7.14 -0.25 -27.26
CA LYS A 75 -6.73 -1.42 -28.04
C LYS A 75 -7.09 -2.74 -27.36
N TYR A 76 -7.05 -2.77 -26.04
CA TYR A 76 -7.27 -3.97 -25.22
C TYR A 76 -8.27 -3.66 -24.08
N PRO A 77 -9.57 -3.53 -24.37
CA PRO A 77 -10.57 -3.13 -23.38
C PRO A 77 -10.73 -4.13 -22.22
N PHE A 78 -10.34 -5.39 -22.43
CA PHE A 78 -10.35 -6.45 -21.41
C PHE A 78 -9.18 -6.35 -20.41
N LEU A 79 -8.13 -5.59 -20.73
CA LEU A 79 -6.93 -5.53 -19.91
C LEU A 79 -7.21 -4.72 -18.64
N THR A 80 -7.07 -5.34 -17.47
CA THR A 80 -7.17 -4.61 -16.19
C THR A 80 -5.88 -3.81 -15.92
N ILE A 81 -5.98 -2.51 -15.68
CA ILE A 81 -4.86 -1.60 -15.47
C ILE A 81 -4.94 -1.02 -14.06
N TYR A 82 -4.00 -1.43 -13.22
CA TYR A 82 -3.78 -0.86 -11.90
C TYR A 82 -2.59 0.11 -11.95
N ILE A 83 -2.61 1.13 -11.12
CA ILE A 83 -1.51 2.10 -11.03
C ILE A 83 -1.24 2.51 -9.59
N HIS A 84 0.03 2.59 -9.20
CA HIS A 84 0.44 3.11 -7.89
C HIS A 84 0.97 4.53 -8.01
N THR A 85 0.23 5.51 -7.48
CA THR A 85 0.41 6.93 -7.85
C THR A 85 1.03 7.82 -6.79
N GLY A 86 1.07 7.38 -5.53
CA GLY A 86 1.32 8.30 -4.42
C GLY A 86 0.21 9.35 -4.30
N PHE A 87 0.56 10.60 -3.94
CA PHE A 87 -0.42 11.68 -3.78
C PHE A 87 -0.93 12.21 -5.12
N LEU A 88 -2.20 12.61 -5.16
CA LEU A 88 -2.83 13.17 -6.36
C LEU A 88 -3.76 14.32 -6.02
N ASP A 89 -3.91 15.26 -6.96
CA ASP A 89 -4.99 16.23 -6.94
C ASP A 89 -6.20 15.79 -7.78
N ALA A 90 -7.30 16.54 -7.70
CA ALA A 90 -8.54 16.22 -8.40
C ALA A 90 -8.40 16.19 -9.93
N LYS A 91 -7.52 17.04 -10.49
CA LYS A 91 -7.27 17.08 -11.94
C LYS A 91 -6.50 15.84 -12.38
N GLU A 92 -5.50 15.42 -11.60
CA GLU A 92 -4.74 14.20 -11.84
C GLU A 92 -5.62 12.95 -11.72
N ALA A 93 -6.47 12.87 -10.69
CA ALA A 93 -7.42 11.78 -10.50
C ALA A 93 -8.45 11.68 -11.65
N ALA A 94 -9.03 12.81 -12.08
CA ALA A 94 -9.94 12.85 -13.21
C ALA A 94 -9.26 12.39 -14.51
N ALA A 95 -7.99 12.75 -14.70
CA ALA A 95 -7.22 12.35 -15.86
C ALA A 95 -6.92 10.84 -15.86
N LEU A 96 -6.63 10.23 -14.70
CA LEU A 96 -6.48 8.78 -14.55
C LEU A 96 -7.78 8.03 -14.84
N LYS A 97 -8.92 8.54 -14.34
CA LYS A 97 -10.22 7.96 -14.65
C LYS A 97 -10.48 7.98 -16.15
N SER A 98 -10.20 9.10 -16.80
CA SER A 98 -10.42 9.31 -18.23
C SER A 98 -9.45 8.54 -19.13
N SER A 99 -8.29 8.11 -18.63
CA SER A 99 -7.35 7.25 -19.37
C SER A 99 -7.75 5.77 -19.33
N GLY A 100 -8.68 5.38 -18.45
CA GLY A 100 -9.14 4.00 -18.33
C GLY A 100 -8.41 3.19 -17.26
N VAL A 101 -7.83 3.82 -16.24
CA VAL A 101 -7.34 3.08 -15.06
C VAL A 101 -8.52 2.41 -14.34
N ASP A 102 -8.38 1.13 -13.97
CA ASP A 102 -9.42 0.39 -13.27
C ASP A 102 -9.34 0.54 -11.76
N ALA A 103 -8.14 0.60 -11.20
CA ALA A 103 -7.91 0.86 -9.79
C ALA A 103 -6.61 1.59 -9.51
N VAL A 104 -6.61 2.37 -8.43
CA VAL A 104 -5.44 3.09 -7.94
C VAL A 104 -4.98 2.50 -6.61
N LEU A 105 -3.68 2.21 -6.55
CA LEU A 105 -3.00 1.73 -5.37
C LEU A 105 -2.31 2.94 -4.73
N VAL A 106 -2.46 3.08 -3.43
CA VAL A 106 -1.80 4.15 -2.66
C VAL A 106 -1.21 3.55 -1.40
N ASN A 107 -0.06 4.04 -0.95
CA ASN A 107 0.37 3.73 0.42
C ASN A 107 -0.52 4.53 1.38
N LEU A 108 -0.81 3.98 2.55
CA LEU A 108 -1.52 4.70 3.59
C LEU A 108 -0.73 4.57 4.89
N ILE A 109 -0.04 5.65 5.25
CA ILE A 109 0.97 5.66 6.31
C ILE A 109 0.45 6.52 7.46
N GLY A 110 0.06 5.89 8.57
CA GLY A 110 -0.47 6.59 9.74
C GLY A 110 0.58 7.35 10.57
N SER A 111 1.83 6.91 10.53
CA SER A 111 2.89 7.47 11.38
C SER A 111 3.53 8.70 10.75
N LEU A 112 3.34 9.88 11.37
CA LEU A 112 4.01 11.11 10.96
C LEU A 112 5.53 10.96 11.00
N LYS A 113 6.05 10.22 11.99
CA LYS A 113 7.47 9.90 12.09
C LYS A 113 7.93 9.14 10.85
N ALA A 114 7.21 8.09 10.45
CA ALA A 114 7.58 7.33 9.25
C ALA A 114 7.46 8.17 7.97
N ILE A 115 6.42 9.00 7.85
CA ILE A 115 6.25 9.91 6.70
C ILE A 115 7.49 10.79 6.50
N ARG A 116 8.03 11.34 7.59
CA ARG A 116 9.19 12.24 7.55
C ARG A 116 10.51 11.48 7.46
N GLU A 117 10.76 10.57 8.39
CA GLU A 117 12.07 9.94 8.55
C GLU A 117 12.32 8.78 7.58
N VAL A 118 11.27 8.05 7.18
CA VAL A 118 11.39 6.87 6.32
C VAL A 118 11.10 7.22 4.86
N TYR A 119 10.07 8.04 4.62
CA TYR A 119 9.64 8.42 3.27
C TYR A 119 10.14 9.79 2.81
N ASN A 120 10.81 10.56 3.69
CA ASN A 120 11.37 11.88 3.37
C ASN A 120 10.34 12.88 2.81
N LEU A 121 9.14 12.85 3.37
CA LEU A 121 8.02 13.72 2.99
C LEU A 121 7.73 14.74 4.11
N GLU A 122 8.63 15.70 4.29
CA GLU A 122 8.58 16.67 5.41
C GLU A 122 7.28 17.49 5.43
N ASP A 123 6.78 17.84 4.25
CA ASP A 123 5.59 18.67 4.05
C ASP A 123 4.28 17.86 3.96
N ARG A 124 4.33 16.54 4.24
CA ARG A 124 3.15 15.67 4.22
C ARG A 124 2.76 15.21 5.60
N THR A 125 1.47 14.92 5.73
CA THR A 125 0.84 14.43 6.93
C THR A 125 -0.03 13.22 6.61
N TYR A 126 -0.55 12.58 7.66
CA TYR A 126 -1.54 11.52 7.47
C TYR A 126 -2.82 12.02 6.77
N SER A 127 -3.18 13.31 6.94
CA SER A 127 -4.34 13.89 6.26
C SER A 127 -4.17 13.89 4.75
N ASP A 128 -2.98 14.20 4.24
CA ASP A 128 -2.72 14.21 2.79
C ASP A 128 -3.01 12.84 2.13
N TYR A 129 -2.77 11.74 2.84
CA TYR A 129 -3.11 10.40 2.36
C TYR A 129 -4.62 10.16 2.33
N LEU A 130 -5.33 10.57 3.39
CA LEU A 130 -6.80 10.47 3.44
C LEU A 130 -7.45 11.35 2.36
N ASP A 131 -6.93 12.56 2.16
CA ASP A 131 -7.39 13.50 1.14
C ASP A 131 -7.16 12.93 -0.27
N THR A 132 -6.02 12.27 -0.51
CA THR A 132 -5.75 11.57 -1.78
C THR A 132 -6.77 10.46 -2.02
N ILE A 133 -7.05 9.62 -1.02
CA ILE A 133 -8.07 8.56 -1.14
C ILE A 133 -9.44 9.17 -1.44
N LYS A 134 -9.82 10.23 -0.72
CA LYS A 134 -11.10 10.91 -0.92
C LYS A 134 -11.22 11.45 -2.35
N VAL A 135 -10.20 12.15 -2.85
CA VAL A 135 -10.16 12.68 -4.21
C VAL A 135 -10.33 11.57 -5.25
N LEU A 136 -9.65 10.43 -5.06
CA LEU A 136 -9.80 9.28 -5.96
C LEU A 136 -11.22 8.71 -5.95
N LYS A 137 -11.81 8.56 -4.76
CA LYS A 137 -13.19 8.05 -4.60
C LYS A 137 -14.22 9.02 -5.18
N ASP A 138 -14.04 10.32 -4.99
CA ASP A 138 -14.90 11.37 -5.56
C ASP A 138 -14.89 11.36 -7.10
N GLN A 139 -13.80 10.89 -7.73
CA GLN A 139 -13.71 10.68 -9.18
C GLN A 139 -14.23 9.30 -9.63
N GLY A 140 -14.79 8.49 -8.73
CA GLY A 140 -15.31 7.16 -9.04
C GLY A 140 -14.23 6.16 -9.45
N LEU A 141 -12.99 6.34 -8.99
CA LEU A 141 -11.93 5.34 -9.12
C LEU A 141 -12.04 4.30 -8.00
N LYS A 142 -11.72 3.05 -8.32
CA LYS A 142 -11.51 2.03 -7.29
C LYS A 142 -10.18 2.30 -6.61
N VAL A 143 -10.12 2.18 -5.29
CA VAL A 143 -8.94 2.48 -4.49
C VAL A 143 -8.57 1.29 -3.61
N SER A 144 -7.29 0.93 -3.65
CA SER A 144 -6.71 -0.19 -2.89
C SER A 144 -5.52 0.29 -2.05
N PRO A 145 -5.76 0.86 -0.85
CA PRO A 145 -4.68 1.33 0.01
C PRO A 145 -3.80 0.18 0.52
N HIS A 146 -2.51 0.47 0.64
CA HIS A 146 -1.50 -0.40 1.23
C HIS A 146 -1.26 0.04 2.67
N ILE A 147 -1.63 -0.82 3.61
CA ILE A 147 -1.35 -0.67 5.03
C ILE A 147 0.06 -1.23 5.26
N ILE A 148 1.01 -0.35 5.59
CA ILE A 148 2.40 -0.73 5.83
C ILE A 148 2.56 -1.10 7.31
N ILE A 149 2.85 -2.36 7.56
CA ILE A 149 2.94 -2.93 8.90
C ILE A 149 4.37 -2.81 9.45
N GLY A 150 4.49 -2.27 10.66
CA GLY A 150 5.73 -2.28 11.43
C GLY A 150 6.68 -1.13 11.14
N LEU A 151 6.17 0.00 10.66
CA LEU A 151 6.97 1.19 10.37
C LEU A 151 7.66 1.80 11.59
N GLU A 152 7.14 1.56 12.79
CA GLU A 152 7.73 2.01 14.05
C GLU A 152 8.47 0.87 14.76
N ASP A 153 9.56 0.43 14.13
CA ASP A 153 10.45 -0.60 14.68
C ASP A 153 9.71 -1.90 15.02
N GLY A 154 8.94 -2.40 14.04
CA GLY A 154 8.22 -3.67 14.16
C GLY A 154 6.96 -3.62 15.03
N LYS A 155 6.62 -2.47 15.63
CA LYS A 155 5.42 -2.29 16.46
C LYS A 155 4.24 -1.79 15.63
N LEU A 156 3.05 -2.22 16.01
CA LEU A 156 1.79 -1.66 15.49
C LEU A 156 1.44 -0.39 16.29
N SER A 157 1.65 0.78 15.71
CA SER A 157 1.41 2.08 16.36
C SER A 157 0.13 2.75 15.88
N CYS A 158 -0.18 2.62 14.58
CA CYS A 158 -1.24 3.37 13.92
C CYS A 158 -2.09 2.51 12.97
N GLU A 159 -1.64 1.30 12.65
CA GLU A 159 -2.21 0.43 11.62
C GLU A 159 -3.68 0.10 11.85
N PHE A 160 -4.10 -0.12 13.10
CA PHE A 160 -5.52 -0.34 13.45
C PHE A 160 -6.38 0.88 13.11
N LYS A 161 -5.91 2.08 13.47
CA LYS A 161 -6.60 3.34 13.13
C LYS A 161 -6.61 3.53 11.61
N THR A 162 -5.49 3.23 10.95
CA THR A 162 -5.35 3.36 9.50
C THR A 162 -6.32 2.47 8.73
N VAL A 163 -6.50 1.23 9.17
CA VAL A 163 -7.52 0.31 8.63
C VAL A 163 -8.91 0.92 8.80
N LYS A 164 -9.26 1.35 10.02
CA LYS A 164 -10.59 1.92 10.31
C LYS A 164 -10.90 3.13 9.43
N ASP A 165 -9.95 4.05 9.30
CA ASP A 165 -10.14 5.27 8.52
C ASP A 165 -10.25 4.99 7.01
N ALA A 166 -9.44 4.05 6.49
CA ALA A 166 -9.55 3.62 5.09
C ALA A 166 -10.93 3.01 4.78
N LEU A 167 -11.43 2.13 5.64
CA LEU A 167 -12.74 1.52 5.51
C LEU A 167 -13.86 2.57 5.56
N ALA A 168 -13.75 3.55 6.46
CA ALA A 168 -14.71 4.65 6.56
C ALA A 168 -14.77 5.54 5.30
N LEU A 169 -13.68 5.59 4.52
CA LEU A 169 -13.64 6.26 3.21
C LEU A 169 -14.21 5.40 2.06
N GLY A 170 -14.68 4.18 2.34
CA GLY A 170 -15.31 3.32 1.35
C GLY A 170 -14.35 2.77 0.29
N VAL A 171 -13.11 2.45 0.69
CA VAL A 171 -12.11 1.85 -0.20
C VAL A 171 -12.56 0.47 -0.70
N ASP A 172 -12.08 0.09 -1.88
CA ASP A 172 -12.59 -1.08 -2.61
C ASP A 172 -11.86 -2.37 -2.25
N SER A 173 -10.70 -2.26 -1.58
CA SER A 173 -9.94 -3.37 -0.99
C SER A 173 -8.86 -2.81 -0.06
N LEU A 174 -8.25 -3.69 0.75
CA LEU A 174 -7.06 -3.36 1.55
C LEU A 174 -5.93 -4.33 1.24
N VAL A 175 -4.72 -3.79 1.14
CA VAL A 175 -3.49 -4.59 0.96
C VAL A 175 -2.60 -4.43 2.18
N PHE A 176 -2.29 -5.52 2.85
CA PHE A 176 -1.35 -5.56 3.96
C PHE A 176 0.04 -5.87 3.43
N VAL A 177 1.00 -5.01 3.72
CA VAL A 177 2.42 -5.25 3.40
C VAL A 177 3.27 -5.07 4.64
N ILE A 178 4.29 -5.90 4.79
CA ILE A 178 5.22 -5.80 5.90
C ILE A 178 6.42 -5.00 5.41
N LEU A 179 6.87 -4.04 6.22
CA LEU A 179 8.07 -3.28 5.92
C LEU A 179 9.22 -4.23 5.53
N LYS A 180 9.73 -4.04 4.32
CA LYS A 180 10.87 -4.77 3.78
C LYS A 180 11.98 -3.76 3.53
N LYS A 181 13.20 -4.12 3.95
CA LYS A 181 14.41 -3.36 3.63
C LYS A 181 14.56 -3.22 2.11
N ALA A 182 14.47 -2.00 1.56
CA ALA A 182 14.54 -1.75 0.13
C ALA A 182 15.95 -1.95 -0.45
N SER A 183 16.98 -1.60 0.33
CA SER A 183 18.39 -1.75 -0.06
C SER A 183 19.24 -2.33 1.06
N LYS A 184 20.21 -3.18 0.72
CA LYS A 184 21.24 -3.68 1.65
C LYS A 184 22.10 -2.54 2.24
N THR A 185 22.21 -1.41 1.52
CA THR A 185 23.05 -0.26 1.89
C THR A 185 22.40 0.70 2.88
N VAL A 186 21.08 0.68 3.03
CA VAL A 186 20.39 1.54 4.00
C VAL A 186 20.41 0.84 5.35
N ASP A 187 21.10 1.42 6.34
CA ASP A 187 21.12 0.87 7.69
C ASP A 187 19.84 1.24 8.45
N PHE A 188 18.76 0.52 8.14
CA PHE A 188 17.53 0.56 8.91
C PHE A 188 17.34 -0.78 9.60
N THR A 189 17.47 -0.80 10.93
CA THR A 189 17.04 -1.92 11.76
C THR A 189 15.56 -1.75 12.04
N SER A 190 14.73 -2.50 11.32
CA SER A 190 13.38 -2.77 11.80
C SER A 190 13.43 -4.07 12.57
N SER A 191 12.91 -4.04 13.79
CA SER A 191 12.54 -5.27 14.48
C SER A 191 11.55 -6.06 13.63
N LYS A 192 11.61 -7.39 13.74
CA LYS A 192 10.62 -8.26 13.09
C LYS A 192 9.26 -7.98 13.73
N VAL A 193 8.24 -7.70 12.91
CA VAL A 193 6.86 -7.65 13.38
C VAL A 193 6.45 -9.06 13.85
N PRO A 194 5.91 -9.23 15.06
CA PRO A 194 5.39 -10.51 15.52
C PRO A 194 4.26 -11.01 14.62
N ASP A 195 4.28 -12.29 14.27
CA ASP A 195 3.26 -12.93 13.42
C ASP A 195 1.85 -12.76 14.02
N ASP A 196 1.73 -12.89 15.35
CA ASP A 196 0.47 -12.70 16.09
C ASP A 196 -0.10 -11.28 15.97
N ASP A 197 0.76 -10.27 15.91
CA ASP A 197 0.33 -8.87 15.73
C ASP A 197 -0.24 -8.66 14.32
N ILE A 198 0.40 -9.24 13.31
CA ILE A 198 -0.07 -9.20 11.91
C ILE A 198 -1.44 -9.90 11.82
N ILE A 199 -1.56 -11.09 12.42
CA ILE A 199 -2.81 -11.87 12.46
C ILE A 199 -3.90 -11.07 13.17
N ARG A 200 -3.58 -10.41 14.31
CA ARG A 200 -4.53 -9.57 15.05
C ARG A 200 -5.03 -8.40 14.21
N LEU A 201 -4.14 -7.73 13.48
CA LEU A 201 -4.50 -6.63 12.59
C LEU A 201 -5.42 -7.09 11.45
N VAL A 202 -5.13 -8.22 10.83
CA VAL A 202 -5.97 -8.78 9.74
C VAL A 202 -7.34 -9.21 10.26
N LYS A 203 -7.41 -9.90 11.41
CA LYS A 203 -8.70 -10.25 12.05
C LYS A 203 -9.53 -9.00 12.37
N TYR A 204 -8.88 -7.96 12.88
CA TYR A 204 -9.52 -6.67 13.13
C TYR A 204 -10.08 -6.06 11.85
N ALA A 205 -9.28 -6.05 10.78
CA ALA A 205 -9.73 -5.55 9.48
C ALA A 205 -10.93 -6.34 8.95
N ARG A 206 -10.86 -7.67 8.92
CA ARG A 206 -11.96 -8.53 8.47
C ARG A 206 -13.25 -8.28 9.25
N GLY A 207 -13.16 -8.11 10.58
CA GLY A 207 -14.32 -7.80 11.41
C GLY A 207 -15.01 -6.47 11.07
N LEU A 208 -14.31 -5.53 10.43
CA LEU A 208 -14.84 -4.22 10.04
C LEU A 208 -15.15 -4.11 8.54
N SER A 209 -14.52 -4.94 7.72
CA SER A 209 -14.45 -4.75 6.27
C SER A 209 -15.66 -5.33 5.53
N GLY A 210 -16.48 -6.16 6.18
CA GLY A 210 -17.53 -6.91 5.50
C GLY A 210 -16.94 -7.77 4.38
N ASP A 211 -17.47 -7.62 3.17
CA ASP A 211 -17.08 -8.39 1.99
C ASP A 211 -15.97 -7.74 1.15
N ILE A 212 -15.41 -6.59 1.56
CA ILE A 212 -14.33 -6.01 0.73
C ILE A 212 -13.12 -6.95 0.72
N PRO A 213 -12.41 -7.06 -0.42
CA PRO A 213 -11.21 -7.87 -0.52
C PRO A 213 -10.08 -7.41 0.41
N LEU A 214 -9.51 -8.34 1.16
CA LEU A 214 -8.30 -8.18 1.95
C LEU A 214 -7.18 -9.02 1.34
N SER A 215 -6.07 -8.39 1.01
CA SER A 215 -4.95 -9.03 0.33
C SER A 215 -3.65 -8.88 1.11
N PHE A 216 -2.80 -9.91 1.07
CA PHE A 216 -1.46 -9.86 1.66
C PHE A 216 -0.42 -9.70 0.55
N GLY A 217 0.16 -8.50 0.49
CA GLY A 217 1.01 -8.05 -0.61
C GLY A 217 2.41 -8.69 -0.64
N CYS A 218 3.13 -8.43 -1.73
CA CYS A 218 4.43 -9.05 -2.02
C CYS A 218 5.57 -8.53 -1.14
N ALA A 219 5.49 -7.27 -0.71
CA ALA A 219 6.48 -6.64 0.15
C ALA A 219 6.39 -7.24 1.56
N ARG A 220 7.32 -8.16 1.83
CA ARG A 220 7.55 -8.78 3.14
C ARG A 220 8.98 -9.31 3.23
N PRO A 221 9.60 -9.40 4.43
CA PRO A 221 10.91 -10.02 4.59
C PRO A 221 10.96 -11.43 4.01
N SER A 222 12.09 -11.81 3.40
CA SER A 222 12.33 -13.18 2.94
C SER A 222 12.62 -14.09 4.14
N GLY A 223 12.19 -15.34 4.07
CA GLY A 223 12.41 -16.30 5.16
C GLY A 223 11.94 -17.70 4.80
N LYS A 224 12.62 -18.72 5.33
CA LYS A 224 12.35 -20.15 5.04
C LYS A 224 10.98 -20.62 5.58
N ASN A 225 10.39 -19.90 6.54
CA ASN A 225 9.12 -20.24 7.21
C ASN A 225 8.02 -19.19 6.97
N ARG A 226 7.75 -18.83 5.72
CA ARG A 226 6.62 -17.92 5.38
C ARG A 226 5.24 -18.58 5.46
N HIS A 227 5.18 -19.87 5.14
CA HIS A 227 3.94 -20.61 5.01
C HIS A 227 3.07 -20.68 6.29
N PRO A 228 3.61 -20.73 7.54
CA PRO A 228 2.75 -20.78 8.73
C PRO A 228 1.95 -19.49 8.88
N LEU A 229 2.61 -18.33 8.70
CA LEU A 229 1.92 -17.04 8.73
C LEU A 229 0.88 -16.96 7.60
N GLU A 230 1.23 -17.33 6.36
CA GLU A 230 0.29 -17.29 5.23
C GLU A 230 -0.98 -18.13 5.50
N ILE A 231 -0.83 -19.32 6.08
CA ILE A 231 -1.97 -20.18 6.47
C ILE A 231 -2.82 -19.52 7.57
N GLU A 232 -2.20 -18.96 8.61
CA GLU A 232 -2.94 -18.26 9.66
C GLU A 232 -3.63 -16.99 9.17
N LEU A 233 -3.07 -16.32 8.16
CA LEU A 233 -3.70 -15.17 7.51
C LEU A 233 -4.93 -15.56 6.69
N ILE A 234 -4.89 -16.71 5.98
CA ILE A 234 -6.08 -17.26 5.32
C ILE A 234 -7.18 -17.51 6.37
N LYS A 235 -6.84 -18.17 7.47
CA LYS A 235 -7.80 -18.40 8.58
C LYS A 235 -8.30 -17.11 9.22
N ALA A 236 -7.48 -16.05 9.22
CA ALA A 236 -7.85 -14.72 9.70
C ALA A 236 -8.76 -13.95 8.71
N GLY A 237 -8.97 -14.47 7.50
CA GLY A 237 -9.87 -13.90 6.50
C GLY A 237 -9.17 -13.05 5.43
N ILE A 238 -7.92 -13.34 5.08
CA ILE A 238 -7.32 -12.85 3.83
C ILE A 238 -7.94 -13.59 2.63
N ASP A 239 -8.28 -12.85 1.57
CA ASP A 239 -8.85 -13.40 0.33
C ASP A 239 -7.77 -13.72 -0.71
N SER A 240 -6.65 -13.00 -0.69
CA SER A 240 -5.57 -13.24 -1.66
C SER A 240 -4.19 -12.99 -1.06
N ILE A 241 -3.21 -13.75 -1.54
CA ILE A 241 -1.80 -13.62 -1.14
C ILE A 241 -0.97 -13.48 -2.41
N ALA A 242 -0.17 -12.41 -2.50
CA ALA A 242 0.78 -12.24 -3.58
C ALA A 242 1.95 -13.22 -3.41
N PHE A 243 2.25 -13.96 -4.48
CA PHE A 243 3.31 -14.98 -4.54
C PHE A 243 3.28 -15.92 -3.32
N PRO A 244 2.18 -16.69 -3.13
CA PRO A 244 2.05 -17.58 -1.99
C PRO A 244 3.04 -18.73 -2.10
N SER A 245 3.40 -19.33 -0.96
CA SER A 245 4.20 -20.55 -0.99
C SER A 245 3.43 -21.72 -1.59
N GLU A 246 4.12 -22.68 -2.20
CA GLU A 246 3.53 -23.95 -2.65
C GLU A 246 2.69 -24.67 -1.58
N ARG A 247 3.10 -24.55 -0.31
CA ARG A 247 2.34 -25.12 0.82
C ARG A 247 1.03 -24.38 1.05
N THR A 248 1.05 -23.07 0.91
CA THR A 248 -0.12 -22.20 1.03
C THR A 248 -1.11 -22.46 -0.09
N ILE A 249 -0.63 -22.65 -1.33
CA ILE A 249 -1.47 -23.04 -2.46
C ILE A 249 -2.20 -24.36 -2.16
N ARG A 250 -1.45 -25.40 -1.73
CA ARG A 250 -2.05 -26.70 -1.37
C ARG A 250 -3.04 -26.64 -0.20
N PHE A 251 -2.94 -25.64 0.67
CA PHE A 251 -3.86 -25.46 1.79
C PHE A 251 -5.17 -24.76 1.37
N ALA A 252 -5.12 -23.90 0.36
CA ALA A 252 -6.23 -23.05 -0.08
C ALA A 252 -7.13 -23.69 -1.15
N VAL A 253 -6.75 -24.87 -1.67
CA VAL A 253 -7.52 -25.70 -2.61
C VAL A 253 -8.32 -26.72 -1.83
#